data_AF-X1NXE2-F1
#
_entry.id   AF-X1NXE2-F1
#
_cell.length_a   1.000
_cell.length_b   1.000
_cell.length_c   1.000
_cell.angle_alpha   90.00
_cell.angle_beta   90.00
_cell.angle_gamma   90.00
#
_symmetry.space_group_name_H-M   'P 1'
#
loop_
_entity.id
_entity.type
_entity.pdbx_description
1 polymer ?
#
loop_
_entity_poly.entity_id
_entity_poly.type
_entity_poly.pdbx_seq_one_letter_code
_entity_poly.pdbx_strand_id
1 'polypeptide(L)' 'MEERFRVCPHNQLPGKMMVEYWRGKEYVAGIYPHEDGIRIVSKHLDGVEHEAGNPPAVVIRFSK' A
#
# COMPACT_ATOMS: atom_id res chain seq x y z
N MET A 1 0.61 -20.11 7.64
CA MET A 1 -0.52 -19.15 7.51
C MET A 1 -0.71 -18.88 6.04
N GLU A 2 -1.95 -18.84 5.56
CA GLU A 2 -2.25 -18.57 4.15
C GLU A 2 -1.96 -17.10 3.80
N GLU A 3 -1.39 -16.89 2.61
CA GLU A 3 -1.12 -15.57 2.04
C GLU A 3 -2.10 -15.30 0.90
N ARG A 4 -2.64 -14.08 0.82
CA ARG A 4 -3.61 -13.71 -0.20
C ARG A 4 -3.38 -12.31 -0.72
N PHE A 5 -3.48 -12.15 -2.03
CA PHE A 5 -3.52 -10.86 -2.71
C PHE A 5 -4.92 -10.60 -3.25
N ARG A 6 -5.43 -9.38 -3.10
CA ARG A 6 -6.75 -8.98 -3.60
C ARG A 6 -6.66 -7.67 -4.36
N VAL A 7 -7.24 -7.61 -5.56
CA VAL A 7 -7.48 -6.36 -6.27
C VAL A 7 -8.83 -5.80 -5.85
N CYS A 8 -8.89 -4.54 -5.41
CA CYS A 8 -10.12 -3.86 -4.99
C CYS A 8 -10.08 -2.34 -5.29
N PRO A 9 -11.24 -1.65 -5.28
CA PRO A 9 -11.26 -0.19 -5.33
C PRO A 9 -10.58 0.44 -4.12
N HIS A 10 -9.88 1.56 -4.33
CA HIS A 10 -9.24 2.30 -3.26
C HIS A 10 -10.26 3.18 -2.53
N ASN A 11 -10.55 2.87 -1.27
CA ASN A 11 -11.63 3.53 -0.51
C ASN A 11 -11.43 5.04 -0.32
N GLN A 12 -10.17 5.51 -0.27
CA GLN A 12 -9.85 6.93 -0.07
C GLN A 12 -9.47 7.68 -1.35
N LEU A 13 -9.28 6.98 -2.48
CA LEU A 13 -8.84 7.57 -3.74
C LEU A 13 -9.87 7.19 -4.82
N PRO A 14 -10.91 8.02 -5.00
CA PRO A 14 -12.00 7.72 -5.91
C PRO A 14 -11.51 7.37 -7.32
N GLY A 15 -12.05 6.29 -7.89
CA GLY A 15 -11.70 5.82 -9.22
C GLY A 15 -10.32 5.16 -9.34
N LYS A 16 -9.57 4.99 -8.24
CA LYS A 16 -8.32 4.23 -8.22
C LYS A 16 -8.54 2.81 -7.74
N MET A 17 -7.73 1.89 -8.25
CA MET A 17 -7.65 0.50 -7.80
C MET A 17 -6.42 0.31 -6.92
N MET A 18 -6.46 -0.69 -6.05
CA MET A 18 -5.34 -1.10 -5.22
C MET A 18 -5.23 -2.62 -5.14
N VAL A 19 -4.03 -3.08 -4.80
CA VAL A 19 -3.78 -4.46 -4.38
C VAL A 19 -3.59 -4.48 -2.87
N GLU A 20 -4.33 -5.32 -2.18
CA GLU A 20 -4.14 -5.62 -0.76
C GLU A 20 -3.37 -6.92 -0.60
N TYR A 21 -2.38 -6.94 0.29
CA TYR A 21 -1.71 -8.14 0.78
C TYR A 21 -2.24 -8.49 2.17
N TRP A 22 -2.71 -9.73 2.32
CA TRP A 22 -3.25 -10.29 3.55
C TRP A 22 -2.47 -11.53 3.98
N ARG A 23 -2.26 -11.68 5.29
CA ARG A 23 -1.72 -12.90 5.92
C ARG A 23 -2.73 -13.42 6.92
N GLY A 24 -3.39 -14.53 6.62
CA GLY A 24 -4.57 -14.98 7.36
C GLY A 24 -5.69 -13.93 7.32
N LYS A 25 -6.07 -13.40 8.49
CA LYS A 25 -7.08 -12.33 8.62
C LYS A 25 -6.48 -10.92 8.76
N GLU A 26 -5.16 -10.79 8.78
CA GLU A 26 -4.48 -9.51 8.97
C GLU A 26 -4.21 -8.83 7.63
N TYR A 27 -4.62 -7.56 7.52
CA TYR A 27 -4.20 -6.68 6.45
C TYR A 27 -2.74 -6.29 6.68
N VAL A 28 -1.87 -6.68 5.75
CA VAL A 28 -0.44 -6.43 5.86
C VAL A 28 -0.04 -5.19 5.09
N ALA A 29 -0.44 -5.04 3.83
CA ALA A 29 -0.02 -3.89 3.01
C ALA A 29 -1.00 -3.58 1.88
N GLY A 30 -0.96 -2.33 1.42
CA GLY A 30 -1.67 -1.85 0.25
C GLY A 30 -0.70 -1.31 -0.79
N ILE A 31 -0.96 -1.62 -2.05
CA ILE A 31 -0.15 -1.19 -3.20
C ILE A 31 -1.09 -0.47 -4.17
N TYR A 32 -0.77 0.78 -4.52
CA TYR A 32 -1.61 1.58 -5.42
C TYR A 32 -0.80 2.63 -6.19
N PRO A 33 -1.36 3.18 -7.30
CA PRO A 33 -0.65 4.16 -8.12
C PRO A 33 -0.27 5.43 -7.34
N HIS A 34 0.92 5.95 -7.63
CA HIS A 34 1.42 7.26 -7.22
C HIS A 34 1.72 8.09 -8.48
N GLU A 35 1.72 9.43 -8.38
CA GLU A 35 1.97 10.32 -9.52
C GLU A 35 3.27 9.96 -10.29
N ASP A 36 4.33 9.66 -9.54
CA ASP A 36 5.64 9.30 -10.09
C ASP A 36 5.98 7.79 -10.07
N GLY A 37 5.03 6.90 -9.76
CA GLY A 37 5.36 5.49 -9.54
C GLY A 37 4.28 4.64 -8.87
N ILE A 38 4.71 3.75 -7.98
CA ILE A 38 3.82 2.96 -7.12
C ILE A 38 4.08 3.28 -5.65
N ARG A 39 3.00 3.34 -4.87
CA ARG A 39 3.07 3.48 -3.42
C ARG A 39 2.76 2.15 -2.75
N ILE A 40 3.57 1.80 -1.76
CA ILE A 40 3.33 0.69 -0.84
C ILE A 40 3.09 1.27 0.55
N VAL A 41 1.98 0.92 1.18
CA VAL A 41 1.57 1.42 2.50
C VAL A 41 1.36 0.25 3.45
N SER A 42 1.92 0.33 4.65
CA SER A 42 1.71 -0.68 5.69
C SER A 42 2.11 -0.17 7.07
N LYS A 43 1.34 -0.56 8.09
CA LYS A 43 1.68 -0.35 9.51
C LYS A 43 2.93 -1.13 9.97
N HIS A 44 3.40 -2.08 9.16
CA HIS A 44 4.54 -2.94 9.46
C HIS A 44 5.83 -2.50 8.74
N LEU A 45 5.78 -1.45 7.90
CA LEU A 45 6.99 -0.91 7.29
C LEU A 45 7.84 -0.22 8.36
N ASP A 46 9.11 -0.54 8.35
CA ASP A 46 10.15 0.06 9.20
C ASP A 46 11.18 0.79 8.33
N GLY A 47 11.88 1.76 8.90
CA GLY A 47 12.92 2.53 8.21
C GLY A 47 12.41 3.51 7.15
N VAL A 48 11.11 3.85 7.16
CA VAL A 48 10.52 4.88 6.29
C VAL A 48 9.94 6.03 7.12
N GLU A 49 10.34 7.25 6.78
CA GLU A 49 9.77 8.46 7.38
C GLU A 49 8.29 8.59 7.02
N HIS A 50 7.47 8.96 7.99
CA HIS A 50 6.04 9.16 7.80
C HIS A 50 5.50 10.22 8.76
N GLU A 51 4.46 10.92 8.32
CA GLU A 51 3.79 11.92 9.13
C GLU A 51 2.90 11.28 10.20
N ALA A 52 2.76 11.95 11.34
CA ALA A 52 1.85 11.52 12.40
C ALA A 52 0.41 11.45 11.87
N GLY A 53 -0.25 10.30 12.08
CA GLY A 53 -1.61 10.05 11.64
C GLY A 53 -1.74 9.35 10.28
N ASN A 54 -0.64 9.16 9.55
CA ASN A 54 -0.61 8.36 8.34
C ASN A 54 0.16 7.05 8.56
N PRO A 55 -0.29 5.91 8.00
CA PRO A 55 0.51 4.70 7.99
C PRO A 55 1.81 4.93 7.21
N PRO A 56 2.92 4.29 7.63
CA PRO A 56 4.17 4.39 6.89
C PRO A 56 4.02 3.93 5.44
N ALA A 57 4.75 4.59 4.55
CA ALA A 57 4.66 4.38 3.12
C ALA A 57 5.99 4.56 2.41
N VAL A 58 6.23 3.78 1.36
CA VAL A 58 7.33 3.97 0.42
C VAL A 58 6.77 4.21 -0.98
N VAL A 59 7.38 5.14 -1.72
CA VAL A 59 7.08 5.37 -3.13
C VAL A 59 8.27 4.87 -3.95
N ILE A 60 8.04 3.85 -4.77
CA ILE A 60 9.00 3.38 -5.77
C ILE A 60 8.71 4.14 -7.05
N ARG A 61 9.61 5.06 -7.42
CA ARG A 61 9.48 5.85 -8.64
C ARG A 61 9.79 5.00 -9.87
N PHE A 62 9.08 5.22 -10.97
CA PHE A 62 9.44 4.60 -12.24
C PHE A 62 10.72 5.23 -12.79
N SER A 63 11.52 4.42 -13.51
CA SER A 63 12.60 4.97 -14.32
C SER A 63 12.02 5.89 -15.39
N LYS A 64 12.77 6.93 -15.74
CA LYS A 64 12.48 7.73 -16.93
C LYS A 64 12.76 6.94 -18.20
#